data_AF-A0A7K4NTR2-F1
#
_entry.id   AF-A0A7K4NTR2-F1
#
_cell.length_a   1.000
_cell.length_b   1.000
_cell.length_c   1.000
_cell.angle_alpha   90.00
_cell.angle_beta   90.00
_cell.angle_gamma   90.00
#
_symmetry.space_group_name_H-M   'P 1'
#
loop_
_entity.id
_entity.type
_entity.pdbx_description
1 polymer ?
#
loop_
_entity_poly.entity_id
_entity_poly.type
_entity_poly.pdbx_seq_one_letter_code
_entity_poly.pdbx_strand_id
1 'polypeptide(L)' 'MGIVHTTQYLDFPSESWKILSNNPTIFEALDDNLTLNIRDVSHRERKLVFKKGGRIEYMRSVGKYRLKWDDVDLIN' A
#
# COMPACT_ATOMS: atom_id res chain seq x y z
N MET A 1 4.05 11.16 -5.10
CA MET A 1 3.13 10.78 -4.01
C MET A 1 1.78 10.40 -4.59
N GLY A 2 1.30 9.19 -4.28
CA GLY A 2 -0.01 8.69 -4.69
C GLY A 2 -0.95 8.49 -3.51
N ILE A 3 -2.26 8.59 -3.79
CA ILE A 3 -3.35 8.31 -2.85
C ILE A 3 -4.43 7.52 -3.58
N VAL A 4 -4.96 6.47 -2.94
CA VAL A 4 -6.15 5.78 -3.43
C VAL A 4 -7.07 5.39 -2.28
N HIS A 5 -8.37 5.40 -2.57
CA HIS A 5 -9.39 4.87 -1.69
C HIS A 5 -9.94 3.57 -2.28
N THR A 6 -10.05 2.55 -1.46
CA THR A 6 -10.65 1.27 -1.83
C THR A 6 -11.64 0.82 -0.75
N THR A 7 -12.66 0.05 -1.13
CA THR A 7 -13.53 -0.67 -0.19
C THR A 7 -13.02 -2.09 0.07
N GLN A 8 -12.02 -2.55 -0.67
CA GLN A 8 -11.44 -3.87 -0.52
C GLN A 8 -10.44 -3.88 0.63
N TYR A 9 -10.52 -4.92 1.46
CA TYR A 9 -9.47 -5.22 2.40
C TYR A 9 -8.20 -5.61 1.64
N LEU A 10 -7.05 -5.11 2.09
CA LEU A 10 -5.74 -5.50 1.59
C LEU A 10 -4.99 -6.23 2.69
N ASP A 11 -4.38 -7.35 2.30
CA ASP A 11 -3.52 -8.11 3.18
C ASP A 11 -2.06 -7.71 3.01
N PHE A 12 -1.31 -7.73 4.11
CA PHE A 12 0.11 -7.39 4.16
C PHE A 12 0.86 -8.53 4.85
N PRO A 13 1.16 -9.62 4.12
CA PRO A 13 1.79 -10.81 4.72
C PRO A 13 3.17 -10.49 5.29
N SER A 14 3.47 -11.02 6.48
CA SER A 14 4.69 -10.71 7.24
C SER A 14 5.99 -11.15 6.57
N GLU A 15 5.91 -12.09 5.63
CA GLU A 15 7.02 -12.54 4.81
C GLU A 15 7.42 -11.53 3.74
N SER A 16 6.52 -10.60 3.38
CA SER A 16 6.72 -9.61 2.33
C SER A 16 6.72 -8.17 2.86
N TRP A 17 6.07 -7.94 4.00
CA TRP A 17 5.90 -6.61 4.59
C TRP A 17 6.25 -6.64 6.07
N LYS A 18 6.86 -5.56 6.55
CA LYS A 18 6.99 -5.32 7.99
C LYS A 18 6.25 -4.05 8.40
N ILE A 19 5.66 -4.06 9.58
CA ILE A 19 5.02 -2.88 10.16
C ILE A 19 6.12 -1.99 10.77
N LEU A 20 6.23 -0.75 10.31
CA LEU A 20 7.15 0.25 10.87
C LEU A 20 6.51 1.09 11.97
N SER A 21 5.22 1.39 11.83
CA SER A 21 4.44 2.17 12.78
C SER A 21 3.02 1.65 12.78
N ASN A 22 2.36 1.71 13.94
CA ASN A 22 0.95 1.37 14.08
C ASN A 22 0.04 2.62 14.10
N ASN A 23 0.59 3.82 14.27
CA ASN A 23 -0.17 5.07 14.30
C ASN A 23 0.62 6.25 13.67
N PRO A 24 0.42 6.55 12.37
CA PRO A 24 -0.42 5.80 11.42
C PRO A 24 0.18 4.42 11.11
N THR A 25 -0.64 3.48 10.62
CA THR A 25 -0.14 2.16 10.20
C THR A 25 0.68 2.32 8.92
N ILE A 26 1.97 1.97 8.99
CA ILE A 26 2.90 2.05 7.87
C ILE A 26 3.54 0.68 7.67
N PHE A 27 3.44 0.15 6.45
CA PHE A 27 4.12 -1.05 6.02
C PHE A 27 5.35 -0.68 5.18
N GLU A 28 6.43 -1.44 5.33
CA GLU A 28 7.63 -1.37 4.50
C GLU A 28 7.83 -2.70 3.78
N ALA A 29 8.07 -2.63 2.47
CA ALA A 29 8.37 -3.79 1.63
C ALA A 29 9.72 -4.41 2.02
N LEU A 30 9.73 -5.73 2.22
CA LEU A 30 10.93 -6.47 2.59
C LEU A 30 11.84 -6.81 1.39
N ASP A 31 11.27 -6.80 0.18
CA ASP A 31 11.93 -7.16 -1.07
C ASP A 31 11.55 -6.23 -2.23
N ASP A 32 12.33 -6.31 -3.31
CA ASP A 32 12.05 -5.62 -4.57
C ASP A 32 10.93 -6.30 -5.36
N ASN A 33 10.30 -5.53 -6.25
CA ASN A 33 9.22 -5.97 -7.14
C ASN A 33 7.94 -6.44 -6.41
N LEU A 34 7.77 -6.01 -5.16
CA LEU A 34 6.61 -6.36 -4.37
C LEU A 34 5.36 -5.67 -4.94
N THR A 35 4.44 -6.46 -5.48
CA THR A 35 3.30 -5.94 -6.23
C THR A 35 2.06 -5.83 -5.35
N LEU A 36 1.41 -4.67 -5.39
CA LEU A 36 0.10 -4.44 -4.79
C LEU A 36 -0.91 -4.07 -5.88
N ASN A 37 -1.90 -4.93 -6.10
CA ASN A 37 -3.02 -4.66 -7.01
C ASN A 37 -4.18 -4.08 -6.19
N ILE A 38 -4.69 -2.93 -6.60
CA ILE A 38 -5.71 -2.18 -5.88
C ILE A 38 -6.84 -1.83 -6.84
N ARG A 39 -8.06 -2.25 -6.51
CA ARG A 39 -9.27 -1.73 -7.14
C ARG A 39 -9.79 -0.54 -6.35
N ASP A 40 -9.85 0.62 -6.98
CA ASP A 40 -10.33 1.84 -6.32
C ASP A 40 -11.87 1.91 -6.26
N VAL A 41 -12.39 2.89 -5.50
CA VAL A 41 -13.83 3.14 -5.36
C VAL A 41 -14.54 3.51 -6.66
N SER A 42 -13.80 3.87 -7.72
CA SER A 42 -14.33 4.13 -9.07
C SER A 42 -14.18 2.90 -9.98
N HIS A 43 -13.91 1.73 -9.39
CA HIS A 43 -13.69 0.45 -10.08
C HIS A 43 -12.49 0.45 -11.05
N ARG A 44 -11.51 1.33 -10.85
CA ARG A 44 -10.26 1.31 -11.63
C ARG A 44 -9.22 0.46 -10.93
N GLU A 45 -8.57 -0.41 -11.69
CA GLU A 45 -7.44 -1.21 -11.22
C GLU A 45 -6.15 -0.38 -11.25
N ARG A 46 -5.34 -0.51 -10.21
CA ARG A 46 -4.00 0.08 -10.11
C ARG A 46 -3.03 -0.99 -9.66
N LYS A 47 -1.92 -1.12 -10.38
CA LYS A 47 -0.79 -1.96 -9.98
C LYS A 47 0.32 -1.06 -9.47
N LEU A 48 0.71 -1.25 -8.21
CA LEU A 48 1.89 -0.62 -7.61
C LEU A 48 2.97 -1.69 -7.48
N VAL A 49 4.20 -1.35 -7.83
CA VAL A 49 5.36 -2.23 -7.67
C VAL A 49 6.35 -1.52 -6.77
N PHE A 50 6.57 -2.04 -5.57
CA PHE A 50 7.45 -1.43 -4.56
C PHE A 50 8.89 -1.94 -4.70
N LYS A 51 9.83 -1.05 -4.45
CA LYS A 51 11.23 -1.42 -4.21
C LYS A 51 11.40 -1.86 -2.75
N LYS A 52 12.46 -2.59 -2.44
CA LYS A 52 12.84 -2.94 -1.08
C LYS A 52 12.99 -1.67 -0.23
N GLY A 53 12.38 -1.66 0.95
CA GLY A 53 12.34 -0.49 1.82
C GLY A 53 11.28 0.56 1.43
N GLY A 54 10.56 0.36 0.33
CA GLY A 54 9.45 1.22 -0.08
C GLY A 54 8.26 1.10 0.88
N ARG A 55 7.52 2.20 1.07
CA ARG A 55 6.54 2.31 2.16
C ARG A 55 5.15 2.63 1.67
N ILE A 56 4.18 2.13 2.41
CA ILE A 56 2.77 2.45 2.21
C ILE A 56 2.08 2.67 3.56
N GLU A 57 1.43 3.83 3.68
CA GLU A 57 0.53 4.13 4.77
C GLU A 57 -0.84 3.51 4.47
N TYR A 58 -1.35 2.74 5.42
CA TYR A 58 -2.66 2.10 5.35
C TYR A 58 -3.54 2.60 6.47
N MET A 59 -4.64 3.27 6.13
CA MET A 59 -5.56 3.81 7.11
C MET A 59 -6.98 3.33 6.86
N ARG A 60 -7.57 2.68 7.86
CA ARG A 60 -8.99 2.36 7.84
C ARG A 60 -9.82 3.60 8.15
N SER A 61 -10.79 3.90 7.29
CA SER A 61 -11.84 4.89 7.51
C SER A 61 -13.21 4.18 7.54
N VAL A 62 -14.30 4.92 7.76
CA VAL A 62 -15.64 4.35 7.84
C VAL A 62 -16.04 3.77 6.48
N GLY A 63 -16.07 2.44 6.38
CA GLY A 63 -16.45 1.69 5.19
C GLY A 63 -15.43 1.69 4.04
N LYS A 64 -14.23 2.26 4.24
CA LYS A 64 -13.19 2.40 3.21
C LYS A 64 -11.79 2.29 3.81
N TYR A 65 -10.82 2.03 2.96
CA TYR A 65 -9.40 2.09 3.25
C TYR A 65 -8.77 3.19 2.40
N ARG A 66 -7.88 3.96 3.01
CA ARG A 66 -7.03 4.94 2.33
C ARG A 66 -5.61 4.42 2.34
N LEU A 67 -5.01 4.38 1.15
CA LEU A 67 -3.62 4.03 0.94
C LEU A 67 -2.89 5.28 0.45
N LYS A 68 -1.69 5.51 0.98
CA LYS A 68 -0.82 6.60 0.56
C LYS A 68 0.61 6.08 0.46
N TRP A 69 1.30 6.47 -0.60
CA TRP A 69 2.70 6.12 -0.84
C TRP A 69 3.41 7.28 -1.49
N ASP A 70 4.73 7.23 -1.49
CA ASP A 70 5.55 8.14 -2.27
C ASP A 70 6.02 7.48 -3.58
N ASP A 71 6.10 8.24 -4.67
CA ASP A 71 6.42 7.63 -5.98
C ASP A 71 7.88 7.15 -6.01
N VAL A 72 8.72 7.75 -5.16
CA VAL A 72 10.11 7.30 -4.96
C VAL A 72 10.20 5.90 -4.36
N ASP A 73 9.14 5.40 -3.73
CA ASP A 73 9.09 4.05 -3.15
C ASP A 73 8.70 2.97 -4.17
N LEU A 74 8.29 3.39 -5.37
CA LEU A 74 7.90 2.50 -6.45
C LEU A 74 9.08 2.23 -7.40
N ILE A 75 9.01 1.08 -8.07
CA ILE A 75 9.80 0.76 -9.25
C ILE A 75 8.97 1.26 -10.43
N ASN A 76 9.44 2.34 -11.07
CA ASN A 76 8.81 2.93 -12.26
C ASN A 76 8.65 1.92 -13.41
#